data_AF-A0A124FQT4-F1
#
_entry.id   AF-A0A124FQT4-F1
#
_cell.length_a   1.000
_cell.length_b   1.000
_cell.length_c   1.000
_cell.angle_alpha   90.00
_cell.angle_beta   90.00
_cell.angle_gamma   90.00
#
_symmetry.space_group_name_H-M   'P 1'
#
loop_
_entity.id
_entity.type
_entity.pdbx_description
1 polymer ?
#
loop_
_entity_poly.entity_id
_entity_poly.type
_entity_poly.pdbx_seq_one_letter_code
_entity_poly.pdbx_strand_id
1 'polypeptide(L)'
;NAINFPLHFNNLRLKTNRQGYAEVFIPTAQLSSDLTTWLHSSTSVVVVSPDTLYFAFEKTQKKRVSVKPLLKYKLDSRYLLVDSIRVVPDSVVISGPSRIIDTITFINTPKLDAGEISTEKNFSLKLQNPFPHSDIRISHDKVNIQLKVEPSTEATLMVPIRIPDTSSCAMKLFPDQVTLRLLVPYSLYSNLSAKDFSVSVTCPDSSNFKHKMLQVKIDHLPAGTKLVEVEPEEVEFLIYN
;
A
#
# COMPACT_ATOMS: atom_id res chain seq x y z
N ASN A 1 -24.73 -30.58 -27.19
CA ASN A 1 -25.56 -29.37 -27.05
C ASN A 1 -26.08 -29.27 -25.64
N ALA A 2 -25.61 -28.30 -24.85
CA ALA A 2 -26.21 -28.01 -23.56
C ALA A 2 -27.55 -27.30 -23.81
N ILE A 3 -28.63 -27.82 -23.23
CA ILE A 3 -29.94 -27.18 -23.29
C ILE A 3 -30.00 -26.25 -22.05
N ASN A 4 -30.18 -24.94 -22.25
CA ASN A 4 -30.15 -23.95 -21.18
C ASN A 4 -31.55 -23.57 -20.69
N PHE A 5 -31.94 -24.03 -19.50
CA PHE A 5 -33.23 -23.68 -18.89
C PHE A 5 -33.14 -22.32 -18.17
N PRO A 6 -33.91 -21.29 -18.57
CA PRO A 6 -33.88 -19.98 -17.92
C PRO A 6 -34.60 -20.02 -16.57
N LEU A 7 -33.96 -19.51 -15.52
CA LEU A 7 -34.58 -19.29 -14.21
C LEU A 7 -35.03 -17.82 -14.09
N HIS A 8 -36.29 -17.61 -13.73
CA HIS A 8 -36.86 -16.27 -13.58
C HIS A 8 -36.94 -15.86 -12.10
N PHE A 9 -36.34 -14.72 -11.76
CA PHE A 9 -36.27 -14.23 -10.38
C PHE A 9 -37.25 -13.07 -10.07
N ASN A 10 -38.09 -12.68 -11.04
CA ASN A 10 -38.84 -11.42 -11.02
C ASN A 10 -39.86 -11.27 -9.88
N ASN A 11 -40.28 -12.36 -9.24
CA ASN A 11 -41.31 -12.36 -8.18
C ASN A 11 -40.82 -12.93 -6.84
N LEU A 12 -39.51 -13.09 -6.66
CA LEU A 12 -38.95 -13.69 -5.46
C LEU A 12 -38.73 -12.63 -4.38
N ARG A 13 -39.35 -12.84 -3.21
CA ARG A 13 -39.15 -11.96 -2.05
C ARG A 13 -37.76 -12.19 -1.48
N LEU A 14 -36.88 -11.22 -1.71
CA LEU A 14 -35.56 -11.16 -1.08
C LEU A 14 -35.74 -11.04 0.43
N LYS A 15 -35.31 -12.06 1.19
CA LYS A 15 -35.24 -11.96 2.66
C LYS A 15 -33.81 -11.63 3.05
N THR A 16 -33.64 -10.55 3.81
CA THR A 16 -32.33 -10.20 4.35
C THR A 16 -32.00 -11.13 5.52
N ASN A 17 -30.90 -11.86 5.45
CA ASN A 17 -30.42 -12.66 6.59
C ASN A 17 -29.63 -11.77 7.59
N ARG A 18 -29.29 -12.30 8.77
CA ARG A 18 -28.54 -11.56 9.82
C ARG A 18 -27.14 -11.08 9.42
N GLN A 19 -26.60 -11.60 8.32
CA GLN A 19 -25.29 -11.30 7.74
C GLN A 19 -25.39 -10.35 6.51
N GLY A 20 -26.58 -9.88 6.14
CA GLY A 20 -26.79 -8.86 5.10
C GLY A 20 -27.05 -9.39 3.68
N TYR A 21 -27.16 -10.71 3.51
CA TYR A 21 -27.50 -11.34 2.22
C TYR A 21 -28.98 -11.22 1.95
N ALA A 22 -29.36 -10.98 0.70
CA ALA A 22 -30.69 -11.32 0.24
C ALA A 22 -30.70 -12.79 -0.18
N GLU A 23 -31.27 -13.64 0.66
CA GLU A 23 -31.43 -15.06 0.34
C GLU A 23 -32.76 -15.30 -0.35
N VAL A 24 -32.71 -16.13 -1.40
CA VAL A 24 -33.86 -16.63 -2.13
C VAL A 24 -33.69 -18.12 -2.26
N PHE A 25 -34.77 -18.84 -2.03
CA PHE A 25 -34.82 -20.27 -2.31
C PHE A 25 -35.95 -20.53 -3.29
N ILE A 26 -35.71 -21.47 -4.20
CA ILE A 26 -36.70 -21.96 -5.16
C ILE A 26 -36.83 -23.46 -4.91
N PRO A 27 -37.93 -23.92 -4.31
CA PRO A 27 -38.24 -25.35 -4.25
C PRO A 27 -38.34 -25.89 -5.68
N THR A 28 -37.58 -26.93 -6.01
CA THR A 28 -37.49 -27.44 -7.39
C THR A 28 -38.79 -28.08 -7.86
N ALA A 29 -39.68 -28.44 -6.94
CA ALA A 29 -41.07 -28.79 -7.23
C ALA A 29 -41.80 -27.69 -8.04
N GLN A 30 -41.51 -26.41 -7.81
CA GLN A 30 -42.10 -25.29 -8.57
C GLN A 30 -41.59 -25.24 -10.02
N LEU A 31 -40.39 -25.76 -10.28
CA LEU A 31 -39.76 -25.74 -11.61
C LEU A 31 -40.16 -26.93 -12.47
N SER A 32 -40.75 -27.98 -11.88
CA SER A 32 -41.08 -29.23 -12.57
C SER A 32 -42.04 -29.04 -13.76
N SER A 33 -43.06 -28.19 -13.59
CA SER A 33 -44.04 -27.86 -14.64
C SER A 33 -43.39 -27.08 -15.79
N ASP A 34 -42.57 -26.08 -15.46
CA ASP A 34 -41.87 -25.24 -16.44
C ASP A 34 -40.83 -26.05 -17.22
N LEU A 35 -40.10 -26.95 -16.54
CA LEU A 35 -39.12 -27.85 -17.15
C LEU A 35 -39.77 -28.84 -18.11
N THR A 36 -40.92 -29.42 -17.74
CA THR A 36 -41.64 -30.38 -18.62
C THR A 36 -42.08 -29.69 -19.91
N THR A 37 -42.60 -28.47 -19.78
CA THR A 37 -43.00 -27.63 -20.93
C THR A 37 -41.81 -27.28 -21.80
N TRP A 38 -40.70 -26.84 -21.19
CA TRP A 38 -39.50 -26.40 -21.89
C TRP A 38 -38.75 -27.56 -22.59
N LEU A 39 -38.79 -28.77 -22.03
CA LEU A 39 -38.21 -29.97 -22.64
C LEU A 39 -39.06 -30.54 -23.79
N HIS A 40 -40.25 -30.00 -24.06
CA HIS A 40 -41.24 -30.57 -24.99
C HIS A 40 -41.46 -32.07 -24.76
N SER A 41 -41.35 -32.53 -23.51
CA SER A 41 -41.37 -33.95 -23.18
C SER A 41 -42.81 -34.43 -23.02
N SER A 42 -43.15 -35.54 -23.68
CA SER A 42 -44.43 -36.23 -23.53
C SER A 42 -44.47 -37.18 -22.32
N THR A 43 -43.39 -37.26 -21.52
CA THR A 43 -43.24 -38.19 -20.39
C THR A 43 -43.27 -37.44 -19.06
N SER A 44 -44.13 -37.90 -18.15
CA SER A 44 -44.64 -37.15 -17.00
C SER A 44 -43.75 -37.14 -15.74
N VAL A 45 -42.45 -37.41 -15.83
CA VAL A 45 -41.59 -37.44 -14.63
C VAL A 45 -40.23 -36.79 -14.90
N VAL A 46 -40.14 -35.48 -14.62
CA VAL A 46 -38.87 -34.77 -14.48
C VAL A 46 -38.47 -34.82 -13.00
N VAL A 47 -37.47 -35.64 -12.66
CA VAL A 47 -36.87 -35.64 -11.31
C VAL A 47 -35.81 -34.54 -11.28
N VAL A 48 -36.03 -33.53 -10.43
CA VAL A 48 -35.07 -32.45 -10.19
C VAL A 48 -34.42 -32.68 -8.84
N SER A 49 -33.09 -32.76 -8.82
CA SER A 49 -32.29 -32.80 -7.60
C SER A 49 -31.28 -31.65 -7.65
N PRO A 50 -31.15 -30.83 -6.59
CA PRO A 50 -31.73 -30.97 -5.24
C PRO A 50 -33.23 -30.60 -5.13
N ASP A 51 -33.82 -30.74 -3.94
CA ASP A 51 -35.21 -30.37 -3.62
C ASP A 51 -35.43 -28.84 -3.52
N THR A 52 -34.36 -28.11 -3.21
CA THR A 52 -34.35 -26.66 -3.08
C THR A 52 -33.07 -26.08 -3.67
N LEU A 53 -33.22 -25.11 -4.58
CA LEU A 53 -32.11 -24.28 -5.05
C LEU A 53 -32.00 -23.05 -4.15
N TYR A 54 -30.81 -22.80 -3.62
CA TYR A 54 -30.50 -21.63 -2.79
C TYR A 54 -29.68 -20.63 -3.58
N PHE A 55 -30.10 -19.37 -3.53
CA PHE A 55 -29.44 -18.23 -4.16
C PHE A 55 -29.16 -17.16 -3.12
N ALA A 56 -27.91 -16.73 -3.05
CA ALA A 56 -27.49 -15.61 -2.24
C ALA A 56 -27.21 -14.41 -3.14
N PHE A 57 -27.91 -13.30 -2.88
CA PHE A 57 -27.70 -12.03 -3.56
C PHE A 57 -26.99 -11.07 -2.62
N GLU A 58 -25.91 -10.48 -3.13
CA GLU A 58 -25.13 -9.46 -2.42
C GLU A 58 -25.15 -8.16 -3.19
N LYS A 59 -25.09 -7.04 -2.46
CA LYS A 59 -24.88 -5.73 -3.08
C LYS A 59 -23.46 -5.66 -3.63
N THR A 60 -23.35 -5.24 -4.88
CA THR A 60 -22.05 -4.85 -5.46
C THR A 60 -21.66 -3.47 -4.96
N GLN A 61 -20.42 -3.32 -4.52
CA GLN A 61 -19.85 -2.05 -4.09
C GLN A 61 -18.64 -1.71 -4.99
N LYS A 62 -18.32 -0.41 -5.10
CA LYS A 62 -17.08 0.08 -5.70
C LYS A 62 -16.23 0.79 -4.66
N LYS A 63 -14.93 0.55 -4.66
CA LYS A 63 -13.98 1.18 -3.73
C LYS A 63 -12.69 1.55 -4.47
N ARG A 64 -12.14 2.72 -4.19
CA ARG A 64 -10.79 3.09 -4.66
C ARG A 64 -9.77 2.63 -3.62
N VAL A 65 -8.76 1.89 -4.06
CA VAL A 65 -7.69 1.34 -3.21
C VAL A 65 -6.33 1.64 -3.84
N SER A 66 -5.28 1.79 -3.02
CA SER A 66 -3.93 2.04 -3.51
C SER A 66 -3.30 0.77 -4.10
N VAL A 67 -2.37 0.95 -5.04
CA VAL A 67 -1.56 -0.14 -5.60
C VAL A 67 -0.19 -0.14 -4.92
N LYS A 68 0.18 -1.27 -4.33
CA LYS A 68 1.48 -1.45 -3.67
C LYS A 68 2.39 -2.36 -4.49
N PRO A 69 3.57 -1.86 -4.93
CA PRO A 69 4.51 -2.66 -5.69
C PRO A 69 5.21 -3.66 -4.78
N LEU A 70 5.20 -4.94 -5.17
CA LEU A 70 6.00 -5.99 -4.54
C LEU A 70 7.31 -6.15 -5.33
N LEU A 71 8.28 -5.28 -5.02
CA LEU A 71 9.54 -5.18 -5.74
C LEU A 71 10.72 -5.65 -4.89
N LYS A 72 11.62 -6.42 -5.50
CA LYS A 72 12.96 -6.72 -4.98
C LYS A 72 13.99 -6.16 -5.94
N TYR A 73 14.93 -5.37 -5.44
CA TYR A 73 15.99 -4.77 -6.25
C TYR A 73 17.20 -4.42 -5.37
N LYS A 74 18.35 -4.20 -6.02
CA LYS A 74 19.56 -3.65 -5.42
C LYS A 74 20.01 -2.46 -6.26
N LEU A 75 20.39 -1.37 -5.64
CA LEU A 75 21.02 -0.26 -6.36
C LEU A 75 22.53 -0.49 -6.44
N ASP A 76 23.14 -0.14 -7.57
CA ASP A 76 24.59 0.05 -7.66
C ASP A 76 25.01 1.13 -6.63
N SER A 77 26.14 0.96 -5.96
CA SER A 77 26.58 1.84 -4.88
C SER A 77 26.79 3.30 -5.32
N ARG A 78 26.98 3.54 -6.61
CA ARG A 78 27.16 4.88 -7.21
C ARG A 78 25.85 5.55 -7.61
N TYR A 79 24.72 4.87 -7.43
CA TYR A 79 23.41 5.34 -7.86
C TYR A 79 22.44 5.43 -6.69
N LEU A 80 21.60 6.46 -6.71
CA LEU A 80 20.49 6.63 -5.79
C LEU A 80 19.20 6.80 -6.58
N LEU A 81 18.08 6.41 -5.95
CA LEU A 81 16.77 6.78 -6.46
C LEU A 81 16.60 8.29 -6.33
N VAL A 82 16.09 8.93 -7.37
CA VAL A 82 15.83 10.38 -7.36
C VAL A 82 14.69 10.73 -6.40
N ASP A 83 13.74 9.82 -6.24
CA ASP A 83 12.59 9.94 -5.35
C ASP A 83 12.09 8.52 -4.98
N SER A 84 10.85 8.39 -4.52
CA SER A 84 10.16 7.13 -4.36
C SER A 84 9.93 6.37 -5.67
N ILE A 85 9.69 5.06 -5.55
CA ILE A 85 9.27 4.21 -6.68
C ILE A 85 7.91 4.69 -7.15
N ARG A 86 7.83 5.11 -8.41
CA ARG A 86 6.59 5.64 -8.98
C ARG A 86 5.72 4.52 -9.52
N VAL A 87 4.45 4.51 -9.15
CA VAL A 87 3.47 3.51 -9.57
C VAL A 87 2.31 4.20 -10.27
N VAL A 88 2.01 3.78 -11.50
CA VAL A 88 1.02 4.43 -12.36
C VAL A 88 0.06 3.39 -12.96
N PRO A 89 -1.24 3.39 -12.63
CA PRO A 89 -1.86 4.28 -11.63
C PRO A 89 -1.45 3.92 -10.20
N ASP A 90 -1.41 4.92 -9.31
CA ASP A 90 -1.11 4.76 -7.88
C ASP A 90 -2.27 4.12 -7.09
N SER A 91 -3.44 4.10 -7.71
CA SER A 91 -4.69 3.64 -7.15
C SER A 91 -5.62 3.13 -8.24
N VAL A 92 -6.44 2.14 -7.89
CA VAL A 92 -7.41 1.53 -8.80
C VAL A 92 -8.76 1.42 -8.12
N VAL A 93 -9.82 1.51 -8.91
CA VAL A 93 -11.18 1.18 -8.46
C VAL A 93 -11.37 -0.33 -8.58
N ILE A 94 -11.80 -0.95 -7.49
CA ILE A 94 -12.26 -2.34 -7.42
C ILE A 94 -13.79 -2.36 -7.30
N SER A 95 -14.42 -3.37 -7.89
CA SER A 95 -15.87 -3.59 -7.77
C SER A 95 -16.19 -5.06 -7.58
N GLY A 96 -17.10 -5.38 -6.68
CA GLY A 96 -17.47 -6.76 -6.36
C GLY A 96 -18.40 -6.83 -5.14
N PRO A 97 -18.59 -8.01 -4.54
CA PRO A 97 -19.43 -8.19 -3.36
C PRO A 97 -18.94 -7.33 -2.18
N SER A 98 -19.82 -6.54 -1.56
CA SER A 98 -19.47 -5.54 -0.53
C SER A 98 -18.59 -6.14 0.56
N ARG A 99 -18.95 -7.31 1.08
CA ARG A 99 -18.21 -7.98 2.16
C ARG A 99 -16.73 -8.20 1.83
N ILE A 100 -16.41 -8.48 0.56
CA ILE A 100 -15.02 -8.69 0.13
C ILE A 100 -14.35 -7.34 -0.14
N ILE A 101 -15.02 -6.44 -0.85
CA ILE A 101 -14.49 -5.10 -1.17
C ILE A 101 -14.17 -4.30 0.11
N ASP A 102 -15.00 -4.40 1.14
CA ASP A 102 -14.81 -3.73 2.42
C ASP A 102 -13.50 -4.17 3.10
N THR A 103 -13.10 -5.45 2.94
CA THR A 103 -11.84 -5.99 3.51
C THR A 103 -10.58 -5.56 2.75
N ILE A 104 -10.69 -5.11 1.50
CA ILE A 104 -9.53 -4.76 0.67
C ILE A 104 -9.13 -3.31 0.94
N THR A 105 -7.90 -3.10 1.39
CA THR A 105 -7.33 -1.76 1.63
C THR A 105 -6.34 -1.34 0.55
N PHE A 106 -5.65 -2.29 -0.08
CA PHE A 106 -4.72 -2.09 -1.18
C PHE A 106 -4.67 -3.32 -2.09
N ILE A 107 -4.18 -3.15 -3.32
CA ILE A 107 -3.85 -4.24 -4.24
C ILE A 107 -2.33 -4.33 -4.38
N ASN A 108 -1.79 -5.52 -4.19
CA ASN A 108 -0.38 -5.78 -4.49
C ASN A 108 -0.18 -6.03 -5.98
N THR A 109 0.95 -5.58 -6.51
CA THR A 109 1.42 -6.06 -7.82
C THR A 109 1.94 -7.49 -7.69
N PRO A 110 2.06 -8.24 -8.80
CA PRO A 110 2.88 -9.44 -8.81
C PRO A 110 4.28 -9.15 -8.28
N LYS A 111 4.89 -10.14 -7.63
CA LYS A 111 6.29 -10.06 -7.20
C LYS A 111 7.18 -9.87 -8.42
N LEU A 112 8.07 -8.87 -8.36
CA LEU A 112 9.04 -8.57 -9.39
C LEU A 112 10.43 -8.47 -8.78
N ASP A 113 11.38 -9.26 -9.27
CA ASP A 113 12.80 -9.08 -8.99
C ASP A 113 13.41 -8.28 -10.14
N ALA A 114 13.75 -7.02 -9.88
CA ALA A 114 14.34 -6.11 -10.86
C ALA A 114 15.88 -6.18 -10.90
N GLY A 115 16.47 -7.03 -10.05
CA GLY A 115 17.91 -7.24 -9.95
C GLY A 115 18.67 -5.98 -9.54
N GLU A 116 19.87 -5.83 -10.08
CA GLU A 116 20.69 -4.63 -9.88
C GLU A 116 20.24 -3.50 -10.83
N ILE A 117 20.14 -2.29 -10.29
CA ILE A 117 19.69 -1.08 -10.96
C ILE A 117 20.83 -0.07 -10.97
N SER A 118 21.30 0.27 -12.17
CA SER A 118 22.27 1.33 -12.44
C SER A 118 21.76 2.34 -13.47
N THR A 119 20.56 2.13 -14.01
CA THR A 119 19.87 3.00 -14.96
C THR A 119 18.37 2.97 -14.68
N GLU A 120 17.64 3.96 -15.19
CA GLU A 120 16.18 3.99 -15.04
C GLU A 120 15.55 2.72 -15.62
N LYS A 121 14.64 2.11 -14.85
CA LYS A 121 13.87 0.94 -15.30
C LYS A 121 12.38 1.20 -15.20
N ASN A 122 11.66 0.73 -16.22
CA ASN A 122 10.21 0.79 -16.33
C ASN A 122 9.66 -0.63 -16.50
N PHE A 123 8.68 -1.00 -15.67
CA PHE A 123 8.05 -2.33 -15.69
C PHE A 123 6.55 -2.19 -15.84
N SER A 124 5.96 -2.93 -16.79
CA SER A 124 4.51 -3.01 -16.92
C SER A 124 4.04 -4.37 -16.41
N LEU A 125 3.30 -4.37 -15.30
CA LEU A 125 2.84 -5.58 -14.63
C LEU A 125 1.32 -5.70 -14.73
N LYS A 126 0.84 -6.91 -15.04
CA LYS A 126 -0.60 -7.20 -15.02
C LYS A 126 -1.08 -7.33 -13.57
N LEU A 127 -2.05 -6.52 -13.17
CA LEU A 127 -2.69 -6.64 -11.87
C LEU A 127 -3.48 -7.95 -11.80
N GLN A 128 -3.41 -8.61 -10.65
CA GLN A 128 -4.11 -9.85 -10.38
C GLN A 128 -5.16 -9.63 -9.31
N ASN A 129 -6.34 -10.21 -9.50
CA ASN A 129 -7.37 -10.25 -8.48
C ASN A 129 -6.87 -11.12 -7.31
N PRO A 130 -6.73 -10.57 -6.09
CA PRO A 130 -6.28 -11.33 -4.93
C PRO A 130 -7.27 -12.43 -4.51
N PHE A 131 -8.53 -12.36 -4.95
CA PHE A 131 -9.57 -13.33 -4.66
C PHE A 131 -10.10 -13.95 -5.97
N PRO A 132 -9.36 -14.89 -6.59
CA PRO A 132 -9.68 -15.42 -7.92
C PRO A 132 -11.03 -16.15 -7.98
N HIS A 133 -11.54 -16.62 -6.84
CA HIS A 133 -12.85 -17.28 -6.72
C HIS A 133 -14.01 -16.31 -6.49
N SER A 134 -13.75 -14.99 -6.50
CA SER A 134 -14.78 -13.96 -6.33
C SER A 134 -14.90 -13.08 -7.57
N ASP A 135 -16.10 -12.60 -7.86
CA ASP A 135 -16.37 -11.68 -8.97
C ASP A 135 -15.92 -10.25 -8.60
N ILE A 136 -14.61 -10.07 -8.47
CA ILE A 136 -13.98 -8.76 -8.30
C ILE A 136 -13.39 -8.32 -9.63
N ARG A 137 -13.78 -7.12 -10.04
CA ARG A 137 -13.23 -6.43 -11.22
C ARG A 137 -12.34 -5.29 -10.77
N ILE A 138 -11.22 -5.14 -11.45
CA ILE A 138 -10.28 -4.05 -11.25
C ILE A 138 -10.38 -3.13 -12.47
N SER A 139 -10.52 -1.84 -12.25
CA SER A 139 -10.64 -0.82 -13.30
C SER A 139 -9.48 -0.77 -14.30
N HIS A 140 -8.29 -1.24 -13.90
CA HIS A 140 -7.09 -1.28 -14.72
C HIS A 140 -6.53 -2.71 -14.73
N ASP A 141 -6.10 -3.16 -15.89
CA ASP A 141 -5.51 -4.48 -16.10
C ASP A 141 -4.01 -4.50 -15.79
N LYS A 142 -3.33 -3.36 -15.97
CA LYS A 142 -1.89 -3.20 -15.80
C LYS A 142 -1.56 -2.00 -14.94
N VAL A 143 -0.37 -2.06 -14.37
CA VAL A 143 0.29 -0.96 -13.66
C VAL A 143 1.72 -0.84 -14.13
N ASN A 144 2.18 0.40 -14.28
CA ASN A 144 3.56 0.74 -14.63
C ASN A 144 4.33 1.13 -13.36
N ILE A 145 5.46 0.48 -13.13
CA ILE A 145 6.39 0.79 -12.05
C ILE A 145 7.62 1.44 -12.67
N GLN A 146 7.99 2.62 -12.19
CA GLN A 146 9.15 3.38 -12.66
C GLN A 146 10.15 3.54 -11.52
N LEU A 147 11.39 3.14 -11.77
CA LEU A 147 12.53 3.34 -10.88
C LEU A 147 13.48 4.32 -11.54
N LYS A 148 13.39 5.59 -11.15
CA LYS A 148 14.30 6.63 -11.62
C LYS A 148 15.52 6.69 -10.71
N VAL A 149 16.69 6.39 -11.27
CA VAL A 149 17.98 6.46 -10.58
C VAL A 149 18.91 7.45 -11.26
N GLU A 150 19.79 8.05 -10.47
CA GLU A 150 20.84 8.96 -10.95
C GLU A 150 22.16 8.66 -10.23
N PRO A 151 23.30 9.00 -10.83
CA PRO A 151 24.57 8.99 -10.13
C PRO A 151 24.51 9.85 -8.87
N SER A 152 25.04 9.33 -7.78
CA SER A 152 25.11 10.04 -6.51
C SER A 152 26.39 10.87 -6.40
N THR A 153 26.28 12.03 -5.75
CA THR A 153 27.42 12.85 -5.35
C THR A 153 27.40 13.06 -3.83
N GLU A 154 28.56 13.34 -3.24
CA GLU A 154 28.67 13.68 -1.82
C GLU A 154 28.26 15.14 -1.61
N ALA A 155 27.39 15.36 -0.62
CA ALA A 155 27.04 16.67 -0.12
C ALA A 155 27.37 16.76 1.37
N THR A 156 27.84 17.94 1.78
CA THR A 156 28.15 18.26 3.17
C THR A 156 27.33 19.47 3.57
N LEU A 157 26.56 19.36 4.64
CA LEU A 157 25.67 20.42 5.11
C LEU A 157 25.78 20.57 6.63
N MET A 158 25.84 21.81 7.10
CA MET A 158 25.68 22.10 8.54
C MET A 158 24.19 22.28 8.85
N VAL A 159 23.69 21.51 9.81
CA VAL A 159 22.28 21.50 10.21
C VAL A 159 22.19 21.84 11.71
N PRO A 160 21.35 22.81 12.10
CA PRO A 160 21.17 23.16 13.50
C PRO A 160 20.45 22.05 14.26
N ILE A 161 20.90 21.80 15.49
CA ILE A 161 20.31 20.80 16.37
C ILE A 161 19.10 21.41 17.07
N ARG A 162 17.96 20.73 17.00
CA ARG A 162 16.72 21.13 17.66
C ARG A 162 16.58 20.41 19.00
N ILE A 163 16.04 21.14 19.98
CA ILE A 163 15.58 20.55 21.24
C ILE A 163 14.06 20.43 21.11
N PRO A 164 13.48 19.21 21.17
CA PRO A 164 12.03 19.04 21.02
C PRO A 164 11.27 19.83 22.09
N ASP A 165 10.21 20.55 21.70
CA ASP A 165 9.41 21.41 22.61
C ASP A 165 8.76 20.63 23.77
N THR A 166 8.63 19.31 23.65
CA THR A 166 8.15 18.42 24.72
C THR A 166 9.17 18.22 25.84
N SER A 167 10.39 18.73 25.70
CA SER A 167 11.46 18.59 26.68
C SER A 167 11.34 19.67 27.76
N SER A 168 11.23 19.27 29.02
CA SER A 168 11.15 20.18 30.18
C SER A 168 12.47 20.89 30.53
N CYS A 169 13.43 20.96 29.60
CA CYS A 169 14.82 21.29 29.88
C CYS A 169 15.30 22.46 29.01
N ALA A 170 15.65 23.58 29.65
CA ALA A 170 16.32 24.68 29.01
C ALA A 170 17.84 24.40 28.97
N MET A 171 18.38 24.09 27.80
CA MET A 171 19.80 23.80 27.62
C MET A 171 20.39 24.47 26.39
N LYS A 172 21.70 24.64 26.40
CA LYS A 172 22.49 25.06 25.24
C LYS A 172 23.46 23.95 24.84
N LEU A 173 23.56 23.72 23.55
CA LEU A 173 24.38 22.68 22.95
C LEU A 173 25.67 23.25 22.40
N PHE A 174 26.74 22.47 22.46
CA PHE A 174 28.05 22.81 21.94
C PHE A 174 28.65 21.58 21.22
N PRO A 175 28.81 21.65 19.88
CA PRO A 175 28.27 22.66 18.97
C PRO A 175 26.72 22.66 18.93
N ASP A 176 26.11 23.77 18.50
CA ASP A 176 24.66 23.88 18.28
C ASP A 176 24.23 23.44 16.86
N GLN A 177 25.20 23.04 16.03
CA GLN A 177 25.02 22.51 14.69
C GLN A 177 25.89 21.27 14.49
N VAL A 178 25.44 20.36 13.65
CA VAL A 178 26.23 19.21 13.18
C VAL A 178 26.44 19.26 11.69
N THR A 179 27.55 18.69 11.23
CA THR A 179 27.84 18.47 9.83
C THR A 179 27.29 17.12 9.41
N LEU A 180 26.37 17.11 8.45
CA LEU A 180 25.88 15.90 7.81
C LEU A 180 26.64 15.68 6.51
N ARG A 181 27.27 14.51 6.37
CA ARG A 181 27.78 14.02 5.08
C ARG A 181 26.77 13.02 4.52
N LEU A 182 26.33 13.25 3.28
CA LEU A 182 25.32 12.42 2.65
C LEU A 182 25.60 12.23 1.16
N LEU A 183 25.10 11.13 0.62
CA LEU A 183 24.99 10.90 -0.81
C LEU A 183 23.64 11.40 -1.30
N VAL A 184 23.65 12.18 -2.38
CA VAL A 184 22.44 12.71 -3.02
C VAL A 184 22.47 12.48 -4.53
N PRO A 185 21.30 12.24 -5.17
CA PRO A 185 21.18 12.26 -6.63
C PRO A 185 21.67 13.59 -7.19
N TYR A 186 22.38 13.56 -8.32
CA TYR A 186 22.96 14.76 -8.93
C TYR A 186 21.93 15.89 -9.15
N SER A 187 20.71 15.56 -9.58
CA SER A 187 19.65 16.57 -9.78
C SER A 187 19.15 17.25 -8.51
N LEU A 188 19.29 16.62 -7.34
CA LEU A 188 18.84 17.17 -6.07
C LEU A 188 19.90 17.99 -5.36
N TYR A 189 21.17 17.87 -5.76
CA TYR A 189 22.29 18.55 -5.11
C TYR A 189 22.10 20.08 -5.05
N SER A 190 21.65 20.71 -6.13
CA SER A 190 21.50 22.18 -6.19
C SER A 190 20.35 22.73 -5.36
N ASN A 191 19.37 21.90 -5.00
CA ASN A 191 18.20 22.33 -4.23
C ASN A 191 18.27 21.92 -2.75
N LEU A 192 19.36 21.27 -2.37
CA LEU A 192 19.53 20.72 -1.03
C LEU A 192 19.77 21.84 -0.01
N SER A 193 18.95 21.89 1.04
CA SER A 193 19.06 22.89 2.10
C SER A 193 19.07 22.24 3.48
N ALA A 194 19.73 22.88 4.45
CA ALA A 194 19.68 22.46 5.86
C ALA A 194 18.25 22.39 6.42
N LYS A 195 17.28 23.09 5.81
CA LYS A 195 15.87 23.06 6.21
C LYS A 195 15.16 21.75 5.90
N ASP A 196 15.70 20.97 4.96
CA ASP A 196 15.12 19.68 4.54
C ASP A 196 15.46 18.57 5.55
N PHE A 197 16.35 18.86 6.50
CA PHE A 197 16.84 17.94 7.52
C PHE A 197 16.29 18.35 8.89
N SER A 198 15.93 17.36 9.70
CA SER A 198 15.65 17.58 11.12
C SER A 198 16.59 16.73 11.94
N VAL A 199 17.34 17.39 12.80
CA VAL A 199 18.28 16.80 13.74
C VAL A 199 17.89 17.27 15.13
N SER A 200 17.81 16.35 16.07
CA SER A 200 17.41 16.63 17.44
C SER A 200 18.27 15.92 18.47
N VAL A 201 18.20 16.39 19.72
CA VAL A 201 18.74 15.69 20.90
C VAL A 201 17.61 15.47 21.90
N THR A 202 17.74 14.41 22.69
CA THR A 202 16.80 14.10 23.78
C THR A 202 17.30 14.71 25.08
N CYS A 203 16.42 15.29 25.91
CA CYS A 203 16.84 15.79 27.22
C CYS A 203 17.38 14.63 28.09
N PRO A 204 18.54 14.82 28.77
CA PRO A 204 19.09 13.81 29.65
C PRO A 204 18.25 13.63 30.93
N ASP A 205 18.07 12.38 31.34
CA ASP A 205 17.49 12.03 32.64
C ASP A 205 18.48 12.23 33.79
N SER A 206 18.01 12.20 35.05
CA SER A 206 18.81 12.41 36.28
C SER A 206 20.06 11.52 36.41
N SER A 207 20.11 10.40 35.69
CA SER A 207 21.26 9.49 35.59
C SER A 207 22.36 9.96 34.63
N ASN A 208 22.02 10.74 33.60
CA ASN A 208 22.92 11.15 32.52
C ASN A 208 23.69 12.45 32.80
N PHE A 209 23.42 13.14 33.91
CA PHE A 209 24.16 14.35 34.28
C PHE A 209 25.67 14.14 34.51
N LYS A 210 26.12 12.89 34.67
CA LYS A 210 27.55 12.55 34.80
C LYS A 210 28.30 12.59 33.47
N HIS A 211 27.61 12.32 32.36
CA HIS A 211 28.14 12.35 31.01
C HIS A 211 27.56 13.58 30.32
N LYS A 212 28.33 14.67 30.24
CA LYS A 212 27.88 15.96 29.68
C LYS A 212 27.67 15.95 28.16
N MET A 213 27.40 14.79 27.57
CA MET A 213 27.29 14.58 26.12
C MET A 213 25.93 13.98 25.78
N LEU A 214 25.35 14.42 24.67
CA LEU A 214 24.07 13.95 24.14
C LEU A 214 24.26 13.41 22.73
N GLN A 215 23.71 12.23 22.47
CA GLN A 215 23.72 11.64 21.15
C GLN A 215 22.77 12.39 20.21
N VAL A 216 23.27 12.72 19.03
CA VAL A 216 22.54 13.41 17.97
C VAL A 216 21.64 12.41 17.26
N LYS A 217 20.35 12.75 17.10
CA LYS A 217 19.35 11.95 16.39
C LYS A 217 18.89 12.67 15.14
N ILE A 218 18.67 11.89 14.07
CA ILE A 218 18.12 12.42 12.83
C ILE A 218 16.65 12.04 12.77
N ASP A 219 15.77 13.04 12.81
CA ASP A 219 14.33 12.83 12.77
C ASP A 219 13.80 12.77 11.34
N HIS A 220 14.43 13.49 10.41
CA HIS A 220 13.97 13.59 9.03
C HIS A 220 15.13 13.66 8.04
N LEU A 221 15.06 12.79 7.02
CA LEU A 221 15.91 12.77 5.83
C LEU A 221 15.04 12.86 4.58
N PRO A 222 15.35 13.76 3.62
CA PRO A 222 14.61 13.84 2.37
C PRO A 222 14.66 12.54 1.56
N ALA A 223 13.59 12.25 0.82
CA ALA A 223 13.53 11.10 -0.08
C ALA A 223 14.69 11.15 -1.11
N GLY A 224 15.22 9.97 -1.45
CA GLY A 224 16.33 9.84 -2.39
C GLY A 224 17.71 10.15 -1.80
N THR A 225 17.82 10.67 -0.58
CA THR A 225 19.10 10.91 0.09
C THR A 225 19.56 9.70 0.91
N LYS A 226 20.88 9.56 1.09
CA LYS A 226 21.47 8.54 1.95
C LYS A 226 22.51 9.17 2.89
N LEU A 227 22.24 9.11 4.18
CA LEU A 227 23.20 9.54 5.20
C LEU A 227 24.46 8.67 5.14
N VAL A 228 25.63 9.30 5.15
CA VAL A 228 26.93 8.65 5.25
C VAL A 228 27.47 8.80 6.67
N GLU A 229 27.44 10.03 7.20
CA GLU A 229 28.09 10.36 8.47
C GLU A 229 27.47 11.60 9.11
N VAL A 230 27.56 11.69 10.44
CA VAL A 230 27.18 12.84 11.26
C VAL A 230 28.38 13.23 12.10
N GLU A 231 28.80 14.49 12.02
CA GLU A 231 29.95 14.98 12.77
C GLU A 231 29.64 16.31 13.50
N PRO A 232 29.74 16.37 14.84
CA PRO A 232 29.97 15.25 15.76
C PRO A 232 28.71 14.38 15.99
N GLU A 233 28.91 13.10 16.34
CA GLU A 233 27.79 12.19 16.72
C GLU A 233 27.22 12.51 18.11
N GLU A 234 28.02 13.14 18.97
CA GLU A 234 27.66 13.56 20.31
C GLU A 234 27.99 15.03 20.52
N VAL A 235 27.12 15.75 21.22
CA VAL A 235 27.30 17.17 21.53
C VAL A 235 27.28 17.42 23.02
N GLU A 236 28.08 18.37 23.48
CA GLU A 236 28.06 18.79 24.87
C GLU A 236 26.82 19.63 25.17
N PHE A 237 26.32 19.59 26.41
CA PHE A 237 25.18 20.40 26.82
C PHE A 237 25.44 21.14 28.15
N LEU A 238 24.87 22.34 28.27
CA LEU A 238 24.81 23.13 29.49
C LEU A 238 23.35 23.44 29.82
N ILE A 239 22.91 23.10 31.04
CA ILE A 239 21.56 23.40 31.53
C ILE A 239 21.57 24.75 32.25
N TYR A 240 20.60 25.60 31.92
CA TYR A 240 20.31 26.81 32.69
C TYR A 240 19.14 26.51 33.61
N ASN A 241 19.38 26.62 34.92
CA ASN A 241 18.31 26.65 35.94
C ASN A 241 17.72 28.05 36.05
#